data_AF-A0A3D4FF02-F1
#
_entry.id   AF-A0A3D4FF02-F1
#
_cell.length_a   1.000
_cell.length_b   1.000
_cell.length_c   1.000
_cell.angle_alpha   90.00
_cell.angle_beta   90.00
_cell.angle_gamma   90.00
#
_symmetry.space_group_name_H-M   'P 1'
#
loop_
_entity.id
_entity.type
_entity.pdbx_description
1 polymer ?
#
loop_
_entity_poly.entity_id
_entity_poly.type
_entity_poly.pdbx_seq_one_letter_code
_entity_poly.pdbx_strand_id
1 'polypeptide(L)'
;LTGLFIPQGPVVQVQNYAKQKKILEDEDPSTIYDGPLVVMVSQLSASAAEITAAALQDYQRAVIVGDQSTHGKGTVQTLMELNRFKGTP
;
A
#
# COMPACT_ATOMS: atom_id res chain seq x y z
N LEU A 1 -8.72 0.87 1.64
CA LEU A 1 -8.53 1.13 3.08
C LEU A 1 -8.09 2.56 3.32
N THR A 2 -7.01 3.04 2.68
CA THR A 2 -6.58 4.44 2.78
C THR A 2 -7.70 5.45 2.47
N GLY A 3 -8.48 5.23 1.41
CA GLY A 3 -9.63 6.09 1.03
C GLY A 3 -10.72 6.24 2.09
N LEU A 4 -10.80 5.35 3.09
CA LEU A 4 -11.74 5.57 4.20
C LEU A 4 -11.40 6.81 5.03
N PHE A 5 -10.16 7.30 4.92
CA PHE A 5 -9.59 8.38 5.72
C PHE A 5 -9.07 9.55 4.89
N ILE A 6 -8.84 9.39 3.59
CA ILE A 6 -8.40 10.46 2.69
C ILE A 6 -9.47 10.72 1.63
N PRO A 7 -9.68 11.97 1.17
CA PRO A 7 -10.68 12.25 0.16
C PRO A 7 -10.42 11.52 -1.16
N GLN A 8 -9.24 11.67 -1.78
CA GLN A 8 -8.92 11.00 -3.04
C GLN A 8 -7.43 11.11 -3.36
N GLY A 9 -6.99 10.35 -4.35
CA GLY A 9 -5.68 10.49 -4.98
C GLY A 9 -4.73 9.31 -4.74
N PRO A 10 -3.46 9.46 -5.13
CA PRO A 10 -2.52 8.34 -5.23
C PRO A 10 -2.21 7.71 -3.88
N VAL A 11 -2.33 6.39 -3.78
CA VAL A 11 -2.00 5.63 -2.56
C VAL A 11 -0.67 4.91 -2.70
N VAL A 12 -0.38 4.34 -3.88
CA VAL A 12 0.85 3.58 -4.11
C VAL A 12 1.27 3.63 -5.57
N GLN A 13 2.58 3.70 -5.81
CA GLN A 13 3.17 3.54 -7.14
C GLN A 13 3.91 2.21 -7.23
N VAL A 14 3.58 1.42 -8.25
CA VAL A 14 4.24 0.15 -8.56
C VAL A 14 5.09 0.33 -9.81
N GLN A 15 6.31 -0.17 -9.80
CA GLN A 15 7.16 -0.23 -10.99
C GLN A 15 7.50 -1.68 -11.34
N ASN A 16 7.31 -2.06 -12.61
CA ASN A 16 7.67 -3.39 -13.09
C ASN A 16 9.13 -3.46 -13.58
N TYR A 17 9.58 -4.67 -13.95
CA TYR A 17 10.94 -4.91 -14.47
C TYR A 17 11.24 -4.13 -15.77
N ALA A 18 10.21 -3.87 -16.58
CA ALA A 18 10.30 -3.05 -17.80
C ALA A 18 10.28 -1.53 -17.51
N LYS A 19 10.47 -1.13 -16.24
CA LYS A 19 10.46 0.26 -15.75
C LYS A 19 9.14 1.01 -15.92
N GLN A 20 8.07 0.33 -16.32
CA GLN A 20 6.74 0.92 -16.40
C GLN A 20 6.20 1.18 -15.00
N LYS A 21 5.74 2.40 -14.77
CA LYS A 21 5.14 2.83 -13.50
C LYS A 21 3.62 2.78 -13.63
N LYS A 22 2.95 2.26 -12.60
CA LYS A 22 1.51 2.33 -12.43
C LYS A 22 1.22 2.99 -11.10
N ILE A 23 0.43 4.05 -11.12
CA ILE A 23 -0.11 4.68 -9.91
C ILE A 23 -1.45 4.01 -9.62
N LEU A 24 -1.66 3.63 -8.37
CA LEU A 24 -2.93 3.16 -7.86
C LEU A 24 -3.43 4.23 -6.90
N GLU A 25 -4.61 4.75 -7.17
CA GLU A 25 -5.24 5.84 -6.44
C GLU A 25 -6.61 5.44 -5.90
N ASP A 26 -7.07 6.19 -4.91
CA ASP A 26 -8.46 6.16 -4.49
C ASP A 26 -9.26 7.21 -5.29
N GLU A 27 -10.34 6.75 -5.94
CA GLU A 27 -11.18 7.56 -6.83
C GLU A 27 -12.48 8.01 -6.14
N ASP A 28 -12.79 7.49 -4.94
CA ASP A 28 -14.02 7.80 -4.22
C ASP A 28 -13.78 8.97 -3.26
N PRO A 29 -14.37 10.15 -3.49
CA PRO A 29 -14.16 11.33 -2.63
C PRO A 29 -14.68 11.16 -1.19
N SER A 30 -15.46 10.10 -0.91
CA SER A 30 -16.11 9.92 0.38
C SER A 30 -15.16 9.38 1.45
N THR A 31 -15.09 10.10 2.58
CA THR A 31 -14.38 9.65 3.78
C THR A 31 -15.37 9.12 4.80
N ILE A 32 -15.03 7.99 5.43
CA ILE A 32 -15.84 7.41 6.51
C ILE A 32 -15.47 8.03 7.86
N TYR A 33 -14.21 8.45 8.04
CA TYR A 33 -13.72 9.05 9.27
C TYR A 33 -12.74 10.18 9.01
N ASP A 34 -13.04 11.35 9.57
CA ASP A 34 -12.28 12.62 9.42
C ASP A 34 -11.62 13.08 10.74
N GLY A 35 -11.93 12.44 11.86
CA GLY A 35 -11.35 12.77 13.17
C GLY A 35 -9.86 12.42 13.31
N PRO A 36 -9.24 12.75 14.45
CA PRO A 36 -7.83 12.45 14.74
C PRO A 36 -7.53 10.95 14.61
N LEU A 37 -6.47 10.60 13.88
CA LEU A 37 -6.11 9.22 13.59
C LEU A 37 -4.66 8.94 13.99
N VAL A 38 -4.47 7.83 14.71
CA VAL A 38 -3.15 7.28 15.04
C VAL A 38 -3.06 5.88 14.46
N VAL A 39 -1.95 5.55 13.81
CA VAL A 39 -1.65 4.21 13.28
C VAL A 39 -0.48 3.63 14.06
N MET A 40 -0.70 2.49 14.71
CA MET A 40 0.35 1.76 15.42
C MET A 40 1.01 0.74 14.49
N VAL A 41 2.34 0.74 14.45
CA VAL A 41 3.15 -0.18 13.64
C VAL A 41 4.18 -0.92 14.49
N SER A 42 4.72 -2.01 13.95
CA SER A 42 5.82 -2.76 14.54
C SER A 42 6.81 -3.21 13.46
N GLN A 43 7.95 -3.78 13.86
CA GLN A 43 8.91 -4.42 12.96
C GLN A 43 8.29 -5.56 12.12
N LEU A 44 7.15 -6.10 12.54
CA LEU A 44 6.41 -7.14 11.81
C LEU A 44 5.40 -6.58 10.79
N SER A 45 5.12 -5.28 10.83
CA SER A 45 4.23 -4.63 9.86
C SER A 45 4.90 -4.66 8.48
N ALA A 46 4.25 -5.30 7.50
CA ALA A 46 4.83 -5.53 6.18
C ALA A 46 3.82 -5.30 5.04
N SER A 47 4.32 -4.98 3.84
CA SER A 47 3.54 -4.97 2.59
C SER A 47 2.36 -3.99 2.65
N ALA A 48 1.11 -4.46 2.52
CA ALA A 48 -0.08 -3.61 2.53
C ALA A 48 -0.19 -2.73 3.80
N ALA A 49 0.29 -3.22 4.95
CA ALA A 49 0.33 -2.43 6.18
C ALA A 49 1.28 -1.22 6.05
N GLU A 50 2.44 -1.42 5.44
CA GLU A 50 3.42 -0.35 5.21
C GLU A 50 2.90 0.66 4.19
N ILE A 51 2.27 0.18 3.11
CA ILE A 51 1.64 1.05 2.10
C ILE A 51 0.57 1.93 2.76
N THR A 52 -0.27 1.35 3.61
CA THR A 52 -1.35 2.10 4.27
C THR A 52 -0.78 3.13 5.25
N ALA A 53 0.18 2.73 6.10
CA ALA A 53 0.81 3.62 7.07
C ALA A 53 1.57 4.76 6.38
N ALA A 54 2.35 4.46 5.34
CA ALA A 54 3.10 5.46 4.57
C ALA A 54 2.14 6.44 3.87
N ALA A 55 1.10 5.94 3.19
CA ALA A 55 0.14 6.83 2.54
C ALA A 55 -0.55 7.75 3.56
N LEU A 56 -1.02 7.22 4.70
CA LEU A 56 -1.64 8.06 5.73
C LEU A 56 -0.66 9.04 6.37
N GLN A 57 0.64 8.71 6.45
CA GLN A 57 1.68 9.62 6.91
C GLN A 57 1.97 10.72 5.89
N ASP A 58 2.14 10.38 4.62
CA ASP A 58 2.45 11.30 3.52
C ASP A 58 1.34 12.34 3.31
N TYR A 59 0.08 11.91 3.44
CA TYR A 59 -1.08 12.79 3.41
C TYR A 59 -1.24 13.62 4.70
N GLN A 60 -0.35 13.45 5.69
CA GLN A 60 -0.48 14.03 7.02
C GLN A 60 -1.83 13.69 7.69
N ARG A 61 -2.40 12.54 7.32
CA ARG A 61 -3.72 12.10 7.76
C ARG A 61 -3.66 11.39 9.11
N ALA A 62 -2.55 10.72 9.42
CA ALA A 62 -2.36 10.02 10.67
C ALA A 62 -0.97 10.25 11.26
N VAL A 63 -0.88 10.21 12.59
CA VAL A 63 0.40 10.09 13.30
C VAL A 63 0.76 8.61 13.39
N ILE A 64 1.97 8.25 12.96
CA ILE A 64 2.48 6.88 13.03
C ILE A 64 3.25 6.70 14.34
N VAL A 65 2.92 5.67 15.10
CA VAL A 65 3.54 5.35 16.40
C VAL A 65 3.93 3.87 16.47
N GLY A 66 4.88 3.52 17.33
CA GLY A 66 5.33 2.14 17.53
C GLY A 66 6.83 2.00 17.32
N ASP A 67 7.25 0.88 16.73
CA ASP A 67 8.67 0.64 16.45
C ASP A 67 9.23 1.69 15.47
N GLN A 68 10.53 1.98 15.59
CA GLN A 68 11.21 2.98 14.74
C GLN A 68 11.13 2.65 13.24
N SER A 69 11.04 1.37 12.89
CA SER A 69 10.94 0.90 11.51
C SER A 69 9.98 -0.29 11.39
N THR A 70 9.32 -0.38 10.24
CA THR A 70 8.55 -1.54 9.80
C THR A 70 9.46 -2.59 9.13
N HIS A 71 8.89 -3.64 8.57
CA HIS A 71 9.65 -4.74 7.98
C HIS A 71 10.48 -4.34 6.73
N GLY A 72 10.00 -3.38 5.94
CA GLY A 72 10.64 -2.92 4.71
C GLY A 72 10.28 -3.75 3.47
N LYS A 73 9.10 -4.40 3.41
CA LYS A 73 8.70 -5.21 2.24
C LYS A 73 8.17 -4.30 1.11
N GLY A 74 9.10 -3.78 0.31
CA GLY A 74 8.80 -2.93 -0.87
C GLY A 74 8.59 -3.66 -2.20
N THR A 75 8.43 -4.99 -2.20
CA THR A 75 8.28 -5.78 -3.44
C THR A 75 6.90 -6.41 -3.53
N VAL A 76 6.36 -6.43 -4.76
CA VAL A 76 5.11 -7.14 -5.09
C VAL A 76 5.48 -8.40 -5.87
N GLN A 77 4.87 -9.53 -5.51
CA GLN A 77 5.05 -10.80 -6.20
C GLN A 77 3.76 -11.18 -6.95
N THR A 78 3.90 -11.73 -8.14
CA THR A 78 2.77 -12.30 -8.91
C THR A 78 2.93 -13.82 -8.94
N LEU A 79 1.84 -14.54 -8.66
CA LEU A 79 1.79 -15.99 -8.83
C LEU A 79 1.68 -16.32 -10.33
N MET A 80 2.57 -17.18 -10.83
CA MET A 80 2.53 -17.67 -12.20
C MET A 80 2.25 -19.17 -12.19
N GLU A 81 1.20 -19.59 -12.89
CA GLU A 81 0.87 -21.00 -13.03
C GLU A 81 1.87 -21.73 -13.93
N LEU A 82 2.52 -22.76 -13.40
CA LEU A 82 3.52 -23.55 -14.13
C LEU A 82 2.91 -24.41 -15.25
N ASN A 83 1.62 -24.74 -15.16
CA ASN A 83 0.93 -25.51 -16.20
C ASN A 83 0.84 -24.76 -17.54
N ARG A 84 0.95 -23.42 -17.54
CA ARG A 84 1.06 -22.63 -18.79
C ARG A 84 2.41 -22.81 -19.51
N PHE A 85 3.44 -23.31 -18.81
CA PHE A 85 4.78 -23.54 -19.35
C PHE A 85 5.06 -25.00 -19.67
N LYS A 86 4.22 -25.93 -19.18
CA LYS A 86 4.16 -27.27 -19.75
C LYS A 86 3.40 -27.17 -21.06
N GLY A 87 4.16 -27.06 -22.15
CA GLY A 87 3.68 -27.48 -23.46
C GLY A 87 3.27 -28.95 -23.39
N THR A 88 2.05 -29.20 -22.95
CA THR A 88 1.27 -30.36 -23.39
C THR A 88 0.44 -29.88 -24.57
N PRO A 89 0.32 -30.69 -25.64
CA PRO A 89 -0.15 -30.26 -26.96
C PRO A 89 -1.50 -29.55 -26.94
#